data_AF-L9JJ64-F1
#
_entry.id   AF-L9JJ64-F1
#
_cell.length_a   1.000
_cell.length_b   1.000
_cell.length_c   1.000
_cell.angle_alpha   90.00
_cell.angle_beta   90.00
_cell.angle_gamma   90.00
#
_symmetry.space_group_name_H-M   'P 1'
#
loop_
_entity.id
_entity.type
_entity.pdbx_description
1 polymer ?
#
loop_
_entity_poly.entity_id
_entity_poly.type
_entity_poly.pdbx_seq_one_letter_code
_entity_poly.pdbx_strand_id
1 'polypeptide(L)'
;MRLLALDYGADIVYCEELIDLKMLQCKRVVNEVLSTVDFVAPDDRVVFRTCEREQNRVVFQMGTSDAERALAVARLVENDVAGIDINMGCPKEYSTKGGMGAALLSDPDKIEKILSTLVKGTRRPVTCKIRILSSLEDTLSLVKRIESTGIAAITVHGRKREERPQHPVSCEVIKAIAETLSIPVIANGGSHDHIQQYTDIEDFRQATAASSVMLARAAMWNPSIFLKEGLQPLEEVMQKYIRYAVQYDNHYTNTKYCLCQMLREQLESPQGRLLHAAQSSREICEAFGLGAFYEETTRELDARRAELSARIPEEAGEPTEDTSGVIKMAVKFDRRAYSPQITPKMCLLEWCRREKLAQPVYETVQRPIDRLFCSVVTVAEQKYQSTLWNKSKKLAEQAAAIVCLRSHGLPEGRLGEESPSLHKRKREALDQGPGGPRTQEPASPGELCKKPFMALESGEESPLEGW
;
A
#
# COMPACT_ATOMS: atom_id res chain seq x y z
N MET A 1 1.13 3.33 13.24
CA MET A 1 0.95 4.75 13.69
C MET A 1 -0.36 4.94 14.43
N ARG A 2 -1.53 4.65 13.83
CA ARG A 2 -2.83 4.84 14.50
C ARG A 2 -2.93 4.18 15.87
N LEU A 3 -2.61 2.89 15.96
CA LEU A 3 -2.60 2.16 17.25
C LEU A 3 -1.66 2.79 18.29
N LEU A 4 -0.49 3.27 17.86
CA LEU A 4 0.46 3.94 18.75
C LEU A 4 -0.06 5.30 19.23
N ALA A 5 -0.80 6.03 18.39
CA ALA A 5 -1.48 7.25 18.84
C ALA A 5 -2.58 6.93 19.86
N LEU A 6 -3.34 5.84 19.67
CA LEU A 6 -4.33 5.37 20.65
C LEU A 6 -3.68 4.95 21.98
N ASP A 7 -2.51 4.30 21.95
CA ASP A 7 -1.74 3.95 23.15
C ASP A 7 -1.41 5.18 24.00
N TYR A 8 -1.10 6.29 23.34
CA TYR A 8 -0.74 7.54 23.98
C TYR A 8 -1.95 8.44 24.28
N GLY A 9 -3.18 7.97 24.06
CA GLY A 9 -4.38 8.70 24.50
C GLY A 9 -5.10 9.50 23.42
N ALA A 10 -4.81 9.31 22.13
CA ALA A 10 -5.68 9.84 21.09
C ALA A 10 -7.07 9.18 21.16
N ASP A 11 -8.13 9.99 21.13
CA ASP A 11 -9.51 9.49 21.16
C ASP A 11 -9.98 8.95 19.81
N ILE A 12 -9.59 9.63 18.73
CA ILE A 12 -9.98 9.34 17.34
C ILE A 12 -8.73 9.35 16.46
N VAL A 13 -8.62 8.38 15.54
CA VAL A 13 -7.50 8.26 14.61
C VAL A 13 -7.99 8.22 13.17
N TYR A 14 -7.52 9.16 12.36
CA TYR A 14 -7.81 9.18 10.92
C TYR A 14 -6.80 8.30 10.18
N CYS A 15 -7.25 7.57 9.16
CA CYS A 15 -6.32 6.95 8.21
C CYS A 15 -5.73 7.99 7.24
N GLU A 16 -4.73 7.59 6.46
CA GLU A 16 -4.26 8.41 5.35
C GLU A 16 -5.36 8.59 4.29
N GLU A 17 -5.25 9.61 3.45
CA GLU A 17 -6.16 9.81 2.32
C GLU A 17 -6.05 8.62 1.35
N LEU A 18 -7.14 7.87 1.19
CA LEU A 18 -7.24 6.79 0.21
C LEU A 18 -8.16 7.18 -0.94
N ILE A 19 -7.69 7.02 -2.17
CA ILE A 19 -8.43 7.44 -3.36
C ILE A 19 -9.55 6.45 -3.66
N ASP A 20 -10.76 6.98 -3.84
CA ASP A 20 -11.98 6.21 -4.11
C ASP A 20 -11.82 5.20 -5.28
N LEU A 21 -11.22 5.63 -6.39
CA LEU A 21 -10.97 4.81 -7.57
C LEU A 21 -10.10 3.58 -7.28
N LYS A 22 -9.15 3.68 -6.33
CA LYS A 22 -8.33 2.53 -5.93
C LYS A 22 -9.10 1.64 -4.94
N MET A 23 -9.86 2.23 -4.04
CA MET A 23 -10.66 1.49 -3.05
C MET A 23 -11.79 0.68 -3.68
N LEU A 24 -12.44 1.18 -4.74
CA LEU A 24 -13.48 0.44 -5.47
C LEU A 24 -12.98 -0.87 -6.10
N GLN A 25 -11.67 -0.99 -6.32
CA GLN A 25 -11.07 -2.21 -6.85
C GLN A 25 -10.76 -3.23 -5.75
N CYS A 26 -10.89 -2.85 -4.48
CA CYS A 26 -10.48 -3.67 -3.36
C CYS A 26 -11.56 -4.66 -2.94
N LYS A 27 -11.12 -5.78 -2.36
CA LYS A 27 -11.96 -6.75 -1.68
C LYS A 27 -11.68 -6.72 -0.19
N ARG A 28 -12.74 -6.76 0.62
CA ARG A 28 -12.65 -6.95 2.06
C ARG A 28 -12.28 -8.40 2.35
N VAL A 29 -11.20 -8.61 3.08
CA VAL A 29 -10.67 -9.92 3.46
C VAL A 29 -10.43 -9.93 4.96
N VAL A 30 -11.00 -10.91 5.66
CA VAL A 30 -10.64 -11.17 7.06
C VAL A 30 -9.31 -11.91 7.06
N ASN A 31 -8.32 -11.36 7.73
CA ASN A 31 -6.98 -11.91 7.83
C ASN A 31 -6.78 -12.49 9.23
N GLU A 32 -7.06 -13.79 9.36
CA GLU A 32 -6.98 -14.50 10.64
C GLU A 32 -5.56 -14.56 11.20
N VAL A 33 -4.53 -14.61 10.33
CA VAL A 33 -3.12 -14.65 10.74
C VAL A 33 -2.76 -13.41 11.56
N LEU A 34 -3.15 -12.23 11.07
CA LEU A 34 -2.84 -10.94 11.69
C LEU A 34 -3.95 -10.44 12.61
N SER A 35 -5.10 -11.12 12.65
CA SER A 35 -6.32 -10.63 13.31
C SER A 35 -6.71 -9.24 12.81
N THR A 36 -6.71 -9.06 11.49
CA THR A 36 -7.06 -7.80 10.81
C THR A 36 -8.20 -7.97 9.82
N VAL A 37 -8.77 -6.85 9.40
CA VAL A 37 -9.57 -6.75 8.19
C VAL A 37 -8.76 -5.94 7.16
N ASP A 38 -8.54 -6.56 6.01
CA ASP A 38 -7.71 -6.03 4.93
C ASP A 38 -8.57 -5.72 3.71
N PHE A 39 -8.34 -4.55 3.10
CA PHE A 39 -8.93 -4.17 1.82
C PHE A 39 -7.87 -4.32 0.74
N VAL A 40 -7.98 -5.40 -0.02
CA VAL A 40 -6.91 -5.89 -0.91
C VAL A 40 -7.26 -5.58 -2.37
N ALA A 41 -6.39 -4.87 -3.06
CA ALA A 41 -6.53 -4.55 -4.48
C ALA A 41 -6.17 -5.75 -5.38
N PRO A 42 -6.49 -5.73 -6.70
CA PRO A 42 -6.26 -6.86 -7.61
C PRO A 42 -4.77 -7.22 -7.80
N ASP A 43 -3.88 -6.30 -7.45
CA ASP A 43 -2.43 -6.49 -7.41
C ASP A 43 -1.95 -7.14 -6.10
N ASP A 44 -2.85 -7.74 -5.30
CA ASP A 44 -2.63 -8.32 -3.97
C ASP A 44 -2.10 -7.30 -2.93
N ARG A 45 -2.10 -6.00 -3.26
CA ARG A 45 -1.65 -4.97 -2.32
C ARG A 45 -2.77 -4.65 -1.34
N VAL A 46 -2.44 -4.67 -0.05
CA VAL A 46 -3.34 -4.18 1.00
C VAL A 46 -3.34 -2.66 0.95
N VAL A 47 -4.51 -2.06 0.65
CA VAL A 47 -4.69 -0.61 0.51
C VAL A 47 -5.12 0.01 1.84
N PHE A 48 -5.97 -0.70 2.59
CA PHE A 48 -6.34 -0.34 3.95
C PHE A 48 -6.31 -1.58 4.82
N ARG A 49 -5.73 -1.47 6.01
CA ARG A 49 -5.69 -2.51 7.04
C ARG A 49 -6.20 -1.91 8.33
N THR A 50 -7.12 -2.59 9.00
CA THR A 50 -7.65 -2.21 10.30
C THR A 50 -7.81 -3.43 11.21
N CYS A 51 -8.09 -3.21 12.49
CA CYS A 51 -8.31 -4.27 13.48
C CYS A 51 -9.36 -3.84 14.50
N GLU A 52 -9.91 -4.81 15.23
CA GLU A 52 -10.98 -4.59 16.23
C GLU A 52 -10.63 -3.48 17.23
N ARG A 53 -9.36 -3.42 17.65
CA ARG A 53 -8.85 -2.46 18.62
C ARG A 53 -9.12 -0.98 18.26
N GLU A 54 -9.13 -0.65 16.98
CA GLU A 54 -9.40 0.72 16.52
C GLU A 54 -10.78 0.88 15.86
N GLN A 55 -11.59 -0.19 15.73
CA GLN A 55 -12.85 -0.18 14.97
C GLN A 55 -13.81 0.92 15.40
N ASN A 56 -13.87 1.22 16.71
CA ASN A 56 -14.73 2.25 17.28
C ASN A 56 -14.11 3.65 17.32
N ARG A 57 -12.88 3.82 16.80
CA ARG A 57 -12.10 5.08 16.87
C ARG A 57 -11.47 5.49 15.53
N VAL A 58 -11.41 4.60 14.56
CA VAL A 58 -10.80 4.86 13.25
C VAL A 58 -11.79 5.56 12.31
N VAL A 59 -11.36 6.68 11.73
CA VAL A 59 -12.11 7.39 10.70
C VAL A 59 -11.44 7.17 9.34
N PHE A 60 -12.22 6.69 8.38
CA PHE A 60 -11.74 6.44 7.01
C PHE A 60 -11.82 7.71 6.18
N GLN A 61 -10.66 8.29 5.84
CA GLN A 61 -10.61 9.47 4.98
C GLN A 61 -10.41 9.07 3.51
N MET A 62 -11.30 9.55 2.63
CA MET A 62 -11.17 9.34 1.20
C MET A 62 -10.98 10.64 0.41
N GLY A 63 -10.22 10.52 -0.68
CA GLY A 63 -10.22 11.49 -1.77
C GLY A 63 -11.21 11.06 -2.84
N THR A 64 -12.18 11.92 -3.16
CA THR A 64 -13.23 11.64 -4.15
C THR A 64 -13.71 12.92 -4.82
N SER A 65 -14.32 12.77 -6.00
CA SER A 65 -14.94 13.86 -6.78
C SER A 65 -16.31 13.45 -7.34
N ASP A 66 -16.85 12.32 -6.89
CA ASP A 66 -18.12 11.75 -7.36
C ASP A 66 -18.90 11.11 -6.21
N ALA A 67 -20.18 11.46 -6.11
CA ALA A 67 -21.02 11.08 -4.98
C ALA A 67 -21.30 9.56 -4.92
N GLU A 68 -21.51 8.91 -6.06
CA GLU A 68 -21.85 7.49 -6.10
C GLU A 68 -20.62 6.62 -5.82
N ARG A 69 -19.46 7.00 -6.36
CA ARG A 69 -18.19 6.34 -6.01
C ARG A 69 -17.87 6.48 -4.53
N ALA A 70 -18.05 7.69 -3.97
CA ALA A 70 -17.82 7.93 -2.55
C ALA A 70 -18.72 7.02 -1.69
N LEU A 71 -20.02 6.92 -2.03
CA LEU A 71 -20.96 6.08 -1.31
C LEU A 71 -20.63 4.59 -1.42
N ALA A 72 -20.24 4.12 -2.60
CA ALA A 72 -19.83 2.74 -2.79
C ALA A 72 -18.59 2.38 -1.94
N VAL A 73 -17.60 3.28 -1.84
CA VAL A 73 -16.44 3.09 -0.96
C VAL A 73 -16.82 3.17 0.52
N ALA A 74 -17.70 4.10 0.91
CA ALA A 74 -18.19 4.20 2.28
C ALA A 74 -18.85 2.88 2.73
N ARG A 75 -19.75 2.33 1.91
CA ARG A 75 -20.42 1.03 2.18
C ARG A 75 -19.44 -0.15 2.23
N LEU A 76 -18.36 -0.10 1.46
CA LEU A 76 -17.32 -1.13 1.50
C LEU A 76 -16.65 -1.20 2.88
N VAL A 77 -16.42 -0.07 3.55
CA VAL A 77 -15.63 0.02 4.79
C VAL A 77 -16.46 0.26 6.06
N GLU A 78 -17.73 0.68 5.96
CA GLU A 78 -18.52 1.20 7.10
C GLU A 78 -18.69 0.23 8.27
N ASN A 79 -18.56 -1.08 8.05
CA ASN A 79 -18.67 -2.07 9.13
C ASN A 79 -17.38 -2.19 9.97
N ASP A 80 -16.25 -1.72 9.43
CA ASP A 80 -14.92 -1.88 10.03
C ASP A 80 -14.33 -0.55 10.53
N VAL A 81 -15.05 0.57 10.35
CA VAL A 81 -14.64 1.91 10.79
C VAL A 81 -15.73 2.64 11.59
N ALA A 82 -15.31 3.64 12.36
CA ALA A 82 -16.19 4.43 13.22
C ALA A 82 -16.83 5.62 12.49
N GLY A 83 -16.17 6.14 11.44
CA GLY A 83 -16.63 7.30 10.68
C GLY A 83 -16.06 7.34 9.27
N ILE A 84 -16.68 8.16 8.42
CA ILE A 84 -16.26 8.41 7.04
C ILE A 84 -15.90 9.90 6.90
N ASP A 85 -14.75 10.21 6.32
CA ASP A 85 -14.31 11.59 6.12
C ASP A 85 -13.97 11.88 4.66
N ILE A 86 -14.36 13.06 4.17
CA ILE A 86 -13.99 13.53 2.83
C ILE A 86 -12.87 14.58 2.92
N ASN A 87 -11.76 14.29 2.23
CA ASN A 87 -10.68 15.25 2.07
C ASN A 87 -11.06 16.34 1.06
N MET A 88 -11.19 17.57 1.54
CA MET A 88 -11.42 18.78 0.74
C MET A 88 -10.28 19.79 0.91
N GLY A 89 -9.12 19.36 1.44
CA GLY A 89 -8.02 20.23 1.83
C GLY A 89 -6.68 19.96 1.14
N CYS A 90 -6.54 18.82 0.43
CA CYS A 90 -5.27 18.43 -0.21
C CYS A 90 -4.95 19.36 -1.40
N PRO A 91 -3.85 20.13 -1.38
CA PRO A 91 -3.48 21.03 -2.48
C PRO A 91 -2.56 20.36 -3.51
N LYS A 92 -2.20 19.08 -3.34
CA LYS A 92 -1.24 18.38 -4.20
C LYS A 92 -1.85 18.08 -5.57
N GLU A 93 -1.02 18.13 -6.61
CA GLU A 93 -1.46 17.98 -8.00
C GLU A 93 -2.23 16.69 -8.29
N TYR A 94 -1.84 15.55 -7.70
CA TYR A 94 -2.55 14.29 -7.92
C TYR A 94 -4.01 14.36 -7.45
N SER A 95 -4.29 15.18 -6.44
CA SER A 95 -5.64 15.39 -5.90
C SER A 95 -6.39 16.41 -6.75
N THR A 96 -5.77 17.56 -7.00
CA THR A 96 -6.45 18.67 -7.70
C THR A 96 -6.75 18.36 -9.17
N LYS A 97 -5.85 17.66 -9.88
CA LYS A 97 -6.09 17.19 -11.26
C LYS A 97 -7.25 16.18 -11.35
N GLY A 98 -7.49 15.42 -10.29
CA GLY A 98 -8.63 14.50 -10.18
C GLY A 98 -9.95 15.16 -9.74
N GLY A 99 -9.96 16.49 -9.54
CA GLY A 99 -11.10 17.22 -9.01
C GLY A 99 -11.39 16.96 -7.53
N MET A 100 -10.40 16.46 -6.77
CA MET A 100 -10.50 16.07 -5.36
C MET A 100 -9.74 17.06 -4.46
N GLY A 101 -9.89 16.94 -3.14
CA GLY A 101 -9.14 17.76 -2.19
C GLY A 101 -9.50 19.24 -2.32
N ALA A 102 -8.51 20.13 -2.31
CA ALA A 102 -8.75 21.57 -2.36
C ALA A 102 -9.42 22.06 -3.66
N ALA A 103 -9.49 21.24 -4.71
CA ALA A 103 -10.24 21.56 -5.93
C ALA A 103 -11.77 21.46 -5.72
N LEU A 104 -12.24 20.69 -4.74
CA LEU A 104 -13.67 20.64 -4.41
C LEU A 104 -14.17 21.97 -3.85
N LEU A 105 -13.31 22.74 -3.18
CA LEU A 105 -13.69 24.00 -2.51
C LEU A 105 -14.21 25.08 -3.47
N SER A 106 -13.90 24.98 -4.76
CA SER A 106 -14.45 25.87 -5.80
C SER A 106 -15.78 25.40 -6.39
N ASP A 107 -16.31 24.25 -5.96
CA ASP A 107 -17.56 23.67 -6.46
C ASP A 107 -18.46 23.23 -5.27
N PRO A 108 -19.12 24.18 -4.60
CA PRO A 108 -19.97 23.88 -3.44
C PRO A 108 -21.16 22.97 -3.78
N ASP A 109 -21.68 23.01 -5.01
CA ASP A 109 -22.79 22.15 -5.44
C ASP A 109 -22.35 20.68 -5.49
N LYS A 110 -21.14 20.42 -5.98
CA LYS A 110 -20.54 19.08 -5.93
C LYS A 110 -20.27 18.62 -4.50
N ILE A 111 -19.79 19.51 -3.63
CA ILE A 111 -19.60 19.23 -2.20
C ILE A 111 -20.93 18.79 -1.57
N GLU A 112 -22.00 19.56 -1.75
CA GLU A 112 -23.33 19.24 -1.21
C GLU A 112 -23.83 17.90 -1.72
N LYS A 113 -23.67 17.63 -3.02
CA LYS A 113 -24.06 16.35 -3.61
C LYS A 113 -23.30 15.18 -2.98
N ILE A 114 -21.98 15.27 -2.85
CA ILE A 114 -21.16 14.20 -2.25
C ILE A 114 -21.56 13.97 -0.79
N LEU A 115 -21.59 15.03 0.02
CA LEU A 115 -21.86 14.91 1.45
C LEU A 115 -23.28 14.43 1.74
N SER A 116 -24.29 15.01 1.09
CA SER A 116 -25.69 14.62 1.31
C SER A 116 -25.97 13.17 0.86
N THR A 117 -25.34 12.70 -0.22
CA THR A 117 -25.41 11.29 -0.64
C THR A 117 -24.79 10.37 0.42
N LEU A 118 -23.64 10.73 1.00
CA LEU A 118 -23.00 9.95 2.05
C LEU A 118 -23.83 9.92 3.34
N VAL A 119 -24.27 11.09 3.82
CA VAL A 119 -25.08 11.22 5.05
C VAL A 119 -26.37 10.40 4.96
N LYS A 120 -27.02 10.35 3.80
CA LYS A 120 -28.22 9.52 3.57
C LYS A 120 -27.91 8.04 3.36
N GLY A 121 -26.69 7.72 2.93
CA GLY A 121 -26.35 6.41 2.37
C GLY A 121 -25.52 5.49 3.27
N THR A 122 -24.89 6.02 4.33
CA THR A 122 -24.19 5.24 5.37
C THR A 122 -24.79 5.49 6.74
N ARG A 123 -24.67 4.49 7.63
CA ARG A 123 -25.05 4.60 9.05
C ARG A 123 -23.99 5.27 9.92
N ARG A 124 -22.79 5.53 9.38
CA ARG A 124 -21.67 6.12 10.12
C ARG A 124 -21.71 7.64 10.06
N PRO A 125 -21.23 8.33 11.11
CA PRO A 125 -21.04 9.78 11.03
C PRO A 125 -20.12 10.12 9.86
N VAL A 126 -20.57 11.07 9.05
CA VAL A 126 -19.81 11.62 7.93
C VAL A 126 -19.20 12.95 8.37
N THR A 127 -17.90 13.13 8.17
CA THR A 127 -17.19 14.39 8.40
C THR A 127 -16.50 14.85 7.11
N CYS A 128 -15.98 16.07 7.11
CA CYS A 128 -15.06 16.50 6.07
C CYS A 128 -13.93 17.35 6.65
N LYS A 129 -12.82 17.41 5.91
CA LYS A 129 -11.65 18.24 6.26
C LYS A 129 -11.38 19.28 5.17
N ILE A 130 -11.45 20.55 5.54
CA ILE A 130 -11.27 21.69 4.63
C ILE A 130 -10.00 22.50 4.94
N ARG A 131 -9.66 23.40 4.00
CA ARG A 131 -8.83 24.59 4.22
C ARG A 131 -9.72 25.83 4.14
N ILE A 132 -9.29 26.92 4.76
CA ILE A 132 -9.99 28.22 4.66
C ILE A 132 -9.84 28.83 3.26
N LEU A 133 -10.79 29.68 2.86
CA LEU A 133 -10.77 30.37 1.57
C LEU A 133 -10.03 31.72 1.68
N SER A 134 -9.92 32.43 0.55
CA SER A 134 -9.26 33.73 0.46
C SER A 134 -9.92 34.80 1.34
N SER A 135 -11.26 34.77 1.43
CA SER A 135 -12.06 35.68 2.25
C SER A 135 -12.77 34.94 3.40
N LEU A 136 -13.01 35.66 4.49
CA LEU A 136 -13.78 35.14 5.63
C LEU A 136 -15.24 34.91 5.23
N GLU A 137 -15.85 35.82 4.47
CA GLU A 137 -17.24 35.72 4.02
C GLU A 137 -17.48 34.46 3.18
N ASP A 138 -16.62 34.19 2.19
CA ASP A 138 -16.72 32.99 1.36
C ASP A 138 -16.53 31.72 2.21
N THR A 139 -15.60 31.76 3.16
CA THR A 139 -15.36 30.64 4.08
C THR A 139 -16.61 30.35 4.91
N LEU A 140 -17.22 31.39 5.51
CA LEU A 140 -18.43 31.26 6.33
C LEU A 140 -19.65 30.81 5.50
N SER A 141 -19.78 31.31 4.26
CA SER A 141 -20.81 30.87 3.32
C SER A 141 -20.67 29.38 2.98
N LEU A 142 -19.44 28.94 2.65
CA LEU A 142 -19.15 27.55 2.33
C LEU A 142 -19.43 26.60 3.50
N VAL A 143 -18.98 26.92 4.71
CA VAL A 143 -19.18 26.03 5.87
C VAL A 143 -20.65 25.91 6.27
N LYS A 144 -21.47 26.97 6.10
CA LYS A 144 -22.93 26.89 6.29
C LYS A 144 -23.60 25.96 5.27
N ARG A 145 -23.19 26.04 4.00
CA ARG A 145 -23.64 25.10 2.96
C ARG A 145 -23.25 23.67 3.31
N ILE A 146 -22.01 23.44 3.73
CA ILE A 146 -21.53 22.14 4.19
C ILE A 146 -22.35 21.62 5.39
N GLU A 147 -22.59 22.43 6.41
CA GLU A 147 -23.39 22.05 7.58
C GLU A 147 -24.82 21.61 7.19
N SER A 148 -25.45 22.29 6.23
CA SER A 148 -26.81 21.97 5.77
C SER A 148 -26.96 20.56 5.16
N THR A 149 -25.83 19.92 4.81
CA THR A 149 -25.82 18.53 4.29
C THR A 149 -26.05 17.48 5.38
N GLY A 150 -25.93 17.85 6.65
CA GLY A 150 -26.12 16.94 7.80
C GLY A 150 -24.86 16.19 8.23
N ILE A 151 -23.65 16.66 7.87
CA ILE A 151 -22.41 16.08 8.39
C ILE A 151 -22.32 16.22 9.92
N ALA A 152 -21.62 15.28 10.56
CA ALA A 152 -21.51 15.20 12.00
C ALA A 152 -20.51 16.19 12.61
N ALA A 153 -19.46 16.55 11.88
CA ALA A 153 -18.43 17.51 12.30
C ALA A 153 -17.58 17.96 11.09
N ILE A 154 -16.92 19.11 11.23
CA ILE A 154 -15.99 19.64 10.21
C ILE A 154 -14.61 19.88 10.81
N THR A 155 -13.57 19.40 10.13
CA THR A 155 -12.17 19.74 10.46
C THR A 155 -11.71 20.91 9.63
N VAL A 156 -11.24 21.97 10.29
CA VAL A 156 -10.77 23.20 9.62
C VAL A 156 -9.26 23.33 9.80
N HIS A 157 -8.51 23.18 8.71
CA HIS A 157 -7.14 23.66 8.67
C HIS A 157 -7.17 25.18 8.42
N GLY A 158 -6.80 25.97 9.42
CA GLY A 158 -6.77 27.44 9.36
C GLY A 158 -5.68 28.03 8.47
N ARG A 159 -5.38 27.42 7.32
CA ARG A 159 -4.49 27.95 6.28
C ARG A 159 -5.18 27.86 4.92
N LYS A 160 -4.97 28.87 4.08
CA LYS A 160 -5.43 28.91 2.68
C LYS A 160 -4.71 27.85 1.84
N ARG A 161 -5.20 27.57 0.63
CA ARG A 161 -4.66 26.52 -0.25
C ARG A 161 -3.17 26.73 -0.59
N GLU A 162 -2.82 27.98 -0.88
CA GLU A 162 -1.49 28.46 -1.26
C GLU A 162 -0.52 28.54 -0.08
N GLU A 163 -1.05 28.68 1.14
CA GLU A 163 -0.26 28.81 2.35
C GLU A 163 0.43 27.50 2.74
N ARG A 164 1.71 27.65 3.04
CA ARG A 164 2.63 26.57 3.42
C ARG A 164 2.81 26.51 4.93
N PRO A 165 3.42 25.44 5.48
CA PRO A 165 3.54 25.27 6.93
C PRO A 165 4.25 26.41 7.67
N GLN A 166 5.11 27.17 7.00
CA GLN A 166 5.76 28.36 7.58
C GLN A 166 4.84 29.59 7.71
N HIS A 167 3.69 29.60 7.04
CA HIS A 167 2.69 30.65 7.24
C HIS A 167 1.95 30.36 8.55
N PRO A 168 1.60 31.37 9.36
CA PRO A 168 0.87 31.16 10.60
C PRO A 168 -0.52 30.57 10.31
N VAL A 169 -1.07 29.83 11.28
CA VAL A 169 -2.46 29.37 11.23
C VAL A 169 -3.37 30.49 11.71
N SER A 170 -4.50 30.72 11.02
CA SER A 170 -5.49 31.73 11.39
C SER A 170 -6.46 31.17 12.45
N CYS A 171 -6.15 31.39 13.73
CA CYS A 171 -7.04 30.99 14.83
C CYS A 171 -8.37 31.75 14.80
N GLU A 172 -8.36 33.01 14.37
CA GLU A 172 -9.51 33.91 14.29
C GLU A 172 -10.55 33.40 13.29
N VAL A 173 -10.09 32.85 12.15
CA VAL A 173 -10.99 32.27 11.14
C VAL A 173 -11.60 30.98 11.64
N ILE A 174 -10.82 30.12 12.32
CA ILE A 174 -11.36 28.89 12.92
C ILE A 174 -12.42 29.24 13.99
N LYS A 175 -12.13 30.24 14.83
CA LYS A 175 -13.06 30.75 15.84
C LYS A 175 -14.35 31.28 15.24
N ALA A 176 -14.25 32.10 14.20
CA ALA A 176 -15.43 32.62 13.49
C ALA A 176 -16.30 31.48 12.91
N ILE A 177 -15.68 30.41 12.39
CA ILE A 177 -16.40 29.22 11.92
C ILE A 177 -17.06 28.48 13.10
N ALA A 178 -16.34 28.26 14.20
CA ALA A 178 -16.87 27.58 15.38
C ALA A 178 -18.06 28.33 16.03
N GLU A 179 -18.04 29.66 16.03
CA GLU A 179 -19.16 30.49 16.52
C GLU A 179 -20.34 30.52 15.53
N THR A 180 -20.10 30.22 14.25
CA THR A 180 -21.13 30.26 13.20
C THR A 180 -21.90 28.94 13.08
N LEU A 181 -21.22 27.81 13.29
CA LEU A 181 -21.81 26.48 13.11
C LEU A 181 -22.43 25.94 14.40
N SER A 182 -23.47 25.14 14.25
CA SER A 182 -24.09 24.35 15.32
C SER A 182 -23.45 22.96 15.45
N ILE A 183 -22.78 22.47 14.41
CA ILE A 183 -22.00 21.22 14.46
C ILE A 183 -20.60 21.42 15.06
N PRO A 184 -19.98 20.38 15.66
CA PRO A 184 -18.62 20.45 16.16
C PRO A 184 -17.58 20.83 15.10
N VAL A 185 -16.76 21.83 15.43
CA VAL A 185 -15.58 22.22 14.66
C VAL A 185 -14.32 21.63 15.29
N ILE A 186 -13.47 21.01 14.46
CA ILE A 186 -12.19 20.43 14.85
C ILE A 186 -11.06 21.31 14.31
N ALA A 187 -10.33 21.98 15.20
CA ALA A 187 -9.24 22.87 14.82
C ALA A 187 -8.01 22.08 14.34
N ASN A 188 -7.39 22.53 13.26
CA ASN A 188 -6.18 21.92 12.70
C ASN A 188 -5.18 22.97 12.19
N GLY A 189 -3.89 22.61 12.26
CA GLY A 189 -2.79 23.44 11.76
C GLY A 189 -1.83 23.96 12.82
N GLY A 190 -2.11 23.76 14.11
CA GLY A 190 -1.32 24.33 15.21
C GLY A 190 0.03 23.65 15.52
N SER A 191 0.34 22.49 14.95
CA SER A 191 1.62 21.80 15.23
C SER A 191 2.82 22.71 14.93
N HIS A 192 3.84 22.67 15.80
CA HIS A 192 5.04 23.53 15.81
C HIS A 192 4.79 24.95 16.31
N ASP A 193 3.90 25.69 15.64
CA ASP A 193 3.72 27.11 15.90
C ASP A 193 2.98 27.36 17.23
N HIS A 194 2.03 26.48 17.56
CA HIS A 194 1.23 26.54 18.78
C HIS A 194 1.41 25.31 19.66
N ILE A 195 1.67 24.14 19.07
CA ILE A 195 1.62 22.85 19.77
C ILE A 195 2.97 22.14 19.69
N GLN A 196 3.65 22.08 20.83
CA GLN A 196 4.92 21.39 21.05
C GLN A 196 4.83 20.37 22.21
N GLN A 197 3.88 20.54 23.12
CA GLN A 197 3.60 19.64 24.26
C GLN A 197 2.09 19.43 24.43
N TYR A 198 1.70 18.52 25.33
CA TYR A 198 0.30 18.12 25.53
C TYR A 198 -0.62 19.27 25.96
N THR A 199 -0.16 20.14 26.88
CA THR A 199 -0.98 21.25 27.41
C THR A 199 -1.38 22.24 26.32
N ASP A 200 -0.51 22.45 25.33
CA ASP A 200 -0.75 23.38 24.22
C ASP A 200 -1.96 22.97 23.36
N ILE A 201 -2.38 21.69 23.41
CA ILE A 201 -3.55 21.20 22.68
C ILE A 201 -4.80 21.91 23.20
N GLU A 202 -4.94 22.04 24.52
CA GLU A 202 -6.07 22.74 25.14
C GLU A 202 -5.98 24.25 24.90
N ASP A 203 -4.79 24.84 24.97
CA ASP A 203 -4.59 26.26 24.66
C ASP A 203 -4.99 26.59 23.22
N PHE A 204 -4.61 25.75 22.26
CA PHE A 204 -5.00 25.90 20.85
C PHE A 204 -6.51 25.69 20.66
N ARG A 205 -7.12 24.75 21.38
CA ARG A 205 -8.58 24.53 21.38
C ARG A 205 -9.31 25.78 21.87
N GLN A 206 -8.85 26.38 22.96
CA GLN A 206 -9.44 27.60 23.54
C GLN A 206 -9.27 28.81 22.61
N ALA A 207 -8.06 29.01 22.06
CA ALA A 207 -7.78 30.11 21.14
C ALA A 207 -8.66 30.08 19.88
N THR A 208 -9.04 28.88 19.43
CA THR A 208 -9.88 28.66 18.25
C THR A 208 -11.37 28.48 18.58
N ALA A 209 -11.76 28.51 19.86
CA ALA A 209 -13.10 28.17 20.35
C ALA A 209 -13.67 26.84 19.79
N ALA A 210 -12.78 25.94 19.36
CA ALA A 210 -13.18 24.70 18.70
C ALA A 210 -13.65 23.65 19.72
N SER A 211 -14.43 22.69 19.25
CA SER A 211 -14.86 21.55 20.08
C SER A 211 -13.70 20.60 20.36
N SER A 212 -12.84 20.37 19.36
CA SER A 212 -11.73 19.41 19.44
C SER A 212 -10.53 19.88 18.60
N VAL A 213 -9.39 19.21 18.74
CA VAL A 213 -8.15 19.51 17.99
C VAL A 213 -7.67 18.27 17.24
N MET A 214 -7.29 18.45 15.97
CA MET A 214 -6.63 17.42 15.16
C MET A 214 -5.15 17.74 15.00
N LEU A 215 -4.27 16.81 15.40
CA LEU A 215 -2.82 16.93 15.22
C LEU A 215 -2.33 16.09 14.04
N ALA A 216 -1.38 16.63 13.28
CA ALA A 216 -0.73 15.93 12.18
C ALA A 216 0.80 15.88 12.36
N ARG A 217 1.49 17.02 12.18
CA ARG A 217 2.97 17.07 12.24
C ARG A 217 3.52 16.71 13.61
N ALA A 218 2.96 17.26 14.69
CA ALA A 218 3.44 16.97 16.05
C ALA A 218 3.36 15.47 16.38
N ALA A 219 2.23 14.83 16.04
CA ALA A 219 2.04 13.38 16.22
C ALA A 219 2.90 12.53 15.26
N MET A 220 3.20 13.02 14.06
CA MET A 220 4.12 12.36 13.13
C MET A 220 5.55 12.37 13.66
N TRP A 221 5.97 13.44 14.34
CA TRP A 221 7.30 13.56 14.94
C TRP A 221 7.42 12.75 16.23
N ASN A 222 6.42 12.85 17.11
CA ASN A 222 6.33 12.02 18.30
C ASN A 222 4.86 11.77 18.68
N PRO A 223 4.30 10.57 18.44
CA PRO A 223 2.91 10.26 18.77
C PRO A 223 2.60 10.31 20.27
N SER A 224 3.59 10.36 21.16
CA SER A 224 3.35 10.59 22.59
C SER A 224 2.91 12.03 22.91
N ILE A 225 2.77 12.90 21.91
CA ILE A 225 2.16 14.24 22.08
C ILE A 225 0.74 14.17 22.68
N PHE A 226 0.05 13.05 22.51
CA PHE A 226 -1.28 12.82 23.09
C PHE A 226 -1.24 12.40 24.57
N LEU A 227 -0.06 12.08 25.11
CA LEU A 227 0.08 11.57 26.47
C LEU A 227 0.08 12.74 27.47
N LYS A 228 -0.89 12.73 28.40
CA LYS A 228 -1.10 13.80 29.36
C LYS A 228 0.09 14.02 30.30
N GLU A 229 0.80 12.94 30.61
CA GLU A 229 1.98 12.94 31.49
C GLU A 229 3.23 13.52 30.81
N GLY A 230 3.19 13.77 29.50
CA GLY A 230 4.27 14.37 28.73
C GLY A 230 4.92 13.43 27.72
N LEU A 231 5.77 14.01 26.87
CA LEU A 231 6.44 13.31 25.78
C LEU A 231 7.32 12.18 26.30
N GLN A 232 7.19 11.01 25.68
CA GLN A 232 8.06 9.87 25.92
C GLN A 232 9.35 9.97 25.10
N PRO A 233 10.47 9.39 25.58
CA PRO A 233 11.72 9.32 24.83
C PRO A 233 11.51 8.72 23.44
N LEU A 234 12.12 9.34 22.43
CA LEU A 234 11.88 8.96 21.03
C LEU A 234 12.29 7.51 20.73
N GLU A 235 13.32 7.00 21.41
CA GLU A 235 13.74 5.61 21.30
C GLU A 235 12.61 4.63 21.69
N GLU A 236 11.95 4.86 22.82
CA GLU A 236 10.83 4.03 23.28
C GLU A 236 9.67 4.06 22.27
N VAL A 237 9.35 5.25 21.80
CA VAL A 237 8.28 5.50 20.82
C VAL A 237 8.57 4.76 19.51
N MET A 238 9.79 4.85 19.00
CA MET A 238 10.21 4.17 17.77
C MET A 238 10.20 2.65 17.94
N GLN A 239 10.66 2.12 19.08
CA GLN A 239 10.60 0.68 19.34
C GLN A 239 9.14 0.17 19.38
N LYS A 240 8.23 0.88 20.07
CA LYS A 240 6.79 0.54 20.06
C LYS A 240 6.19 0.61 18.64
N TYR A 241 6.57 1.61 17.85
CA TYR A 241 6.16 1.72 16.45
C TYR A 241 6.62 0.52 15.61
N ILE A 242 7.89 0.12 15.75
CA ILE A 242 8.47 -1.02 15.02
C ILE A 242 7.75 -2.32 15.42
N ARG A 243 7.45 -2.53 16.71
CA ARG A 243 6.70 -3.71 17.16
C ARG A 243 5.36 -3.85 16.45
N TYR A 244 4.58 -2.76 16.37
CA TYR A 244 3.35 -2.77 15.59
C TYR A 244 3.58 -3.02 14.10
N ALA A 245 4.61 -2.39 13.52
CA ALA A 245 4.92 -2.59 12.11
C ALA A 245 5.24 -4.06 11.79
N VAL A 246 5.93 -4.79 12.67
CA VAL A 246 6.20 -6.23 12.48
C VAL A 246 4.93 -7.06 12.69
N GLN A 247 4.23 -6.84 13.81
CA GLN A 247 3.03 -7.61 14.17
C GLN A 247 1.91 -7.50 13.14
N TYR A 248 1.78 -6.33 12.51
CA TYR A 248 0.77 -6.07 11.48
C TYR A 248 1.33 -6.11 10.06
N ASP A 249 2.49 -6.76 9.85
CA ASP A 249 3.11 -6.97 8.53
C ASP A 249 3.11 -5.69 7.67
N ASN A 250 3.51 -4.57 8.27
CA ASN A 250 3.59 -3.28 7.61
C ASN A 250 4.77 -3.27 6.64
N HIS A 251 4.55 -2.72 5.45
CA HIS A 251 5.60 -2.70 4.42
C HIS A 251 6.82 -1.90 4.90
N TYR A 252 8.01 -2.50 4.79
CA TYR A 252 9.25 -1.94 5.39
C TYR A 252 9.55 -0.51 4.93
N THR A 253 9.24 -0.16 3.67
CA THR A 253 9.45 1.21 3.16
C THR A 253 8.56 2.24 3.86
N ASN A 254 7.32 1.88 4.21
CA ASN A 254 6.42 2.74 4.98
C ASN A 254 6.91 2.86 6.44
N THR A 255 7.30 1.74 7.05
CA THR A 255 7.93 1.73 8.39
C THR A 255 9.14 2.67 8.43
N LYS A 256 10.05 2.52 7.46
CA LYS A 256 11.24 3.36 7.29
C LYS A 256 10.89 4.83 7.11
N TYR A 257 9.91 5.15 6.26
CA TYR A 257 9.47 6.53 6.05
C TYR A 257 9.02 7.19 7.36
N CYS A 258 8.16 6.54 8.14
CA CYS A 258 7.67 7.09 9.40
C CYS A 258 8.79 7.25 10.43
N LEU A 259 9.71 6.28 10.56
CA LEU A 259 10.86 6.40 11.44
C LEU A 259 11.78 7.56 11.03
N CYS A 260 11.99 7.79 9.73
CA CYS A 260 12.73 8.96 9.27
C CYS A 260 12.02 10.28 9.63
N GLN A 261 10.67 10.32 9.60
CA GLN A 261 9.91 11.49 10.04
C GLN A 261 10.00 11.73 11.56
N MET A 262 10.20 10.68 12.36
CA MET A 262 10.46 10.79 13.80
C MET A 262 11.87 11.31 14.06
N LEU A 263 12.88 10.71 13.42
CA LEU A 263 14.29 11.06 13.64
C LEU A 263 14.62 12.49 13.19
N ARG A 264 14.07 12.95 12.05
CA ARG A 264 14.34 14.29 11.48
C ARG A 264 15.83 14.67 11.51
N GLU A 265 16.23 15.50 12.47
CA GLU A 265 17.58 16.03 12.67
C GLU A 265 18.56 14.93 13.15
N GLN A 266 18.04 13.84 13.74
CA GLN A 266 18.81 12.70 14.21
C GLN A 266 19.09 11.65 13.12
N LEU A 267 18.77 11.93 11.84
CA LEU A 267 19.06 11.01 10.73
C LEU A 267 20.56 10.76 10.52
N GLU A 268 21.41 11.71 10.90
CA GLU A 268 22.87 11.56 10.83
C GLU A 268 23.47 10.75 11.96
N SER A 269 22.68 10.38 12.98
CA SER A 269 23.12 9.51 14.06
C SER A 269 23.52 8.11 13.53
N PRO A 270 24.32 7.33 14.28
CA PRO A 270 24.65 5.96 13.91
C PRO A 270 23.40 5.11 13.59
N GLN A 271 22.35 5.26 14.40
CA GLN A 271 21.06 4.58 14.22
C GLN A 271 20.31 5.07 12.97
N GLY A 272 20.31 6.39 12.71
CA GLY A 272 19.71 6.97 11.50
C GLY A 272 20.37 6.47 10.22
N ARG A 273 21.70 6.30 10.22
CA ARG A 273 22.44 5.71 9.08
C ARG A 273 22.12 4.24 8.86
N LEU A 274 22.00 3.45 9.93
CA LEU A 274 21.57 2.05 9.83
C LEU A 274 20.15 1.93 9.26
N LEU A 275 19.21 2.76 9.75
CA LEU A 275 17.86 2.84 9.19
C LEU A 275 17.87 3.21 7.70
N HIS A 276 18.71 4.18 7.32
CA HIS A 276 18.84 4.60 5.91
C HIS A 276 19.39 3.48 5.02
N ALA A 277 20.31 2.65 5.52
CA ALA A 277 20.83 1.50 4.79
C ALA A 277 19.81 0.36 4.65
N ALA A 278 18.92 0.17 5.63
CA ALA A 278 18.01 -0.97 5.71
C ALA A 278 17.10 -1.13 4.47
N GLN A 279 17.03 -2.36 3.95
CA GLN A 279 16.26 -2.81 2.78
C GLN A 279 15.20 -3.88 3.13
N SER A 280 15.03 -4.20 4.41
CA SER A 280 14.05 -5.17 4.89
C SER A 280 13.52 -4.81 6.28
N SER A 281 12.37 -5.36 6.69
CA SER A 281 11.85 -5.19 8.06
C SER A 281 12.80 -5.79 9.09
N ARG A 282 13.53 -6.86 8.75
CA ARG A 282 14.57 -7.47 9.60
C ARG A 282 15.69 -6.48 9.90
N GLU A 283 16.28 -5.87 8.86
CA GLU A 283 17.37 -4.89 9.01
C GLU A 283 16.91 -3.65 9.80
N ILE A 284 15.66 -3.22 9.63
CA ILE A 284 15.07 -2.15 10.47
C ILE A 284 15.03 -2.59 11.93
N CYS A 285 14.62 -3.82 12.23
CA CYS A 285 14.58 -4.31 13.61
C CYS A 285 15.98 -4.42 14.20
N GLU A 286 16.96 -4.93 13.46
CA GLU A 286 18.37 -5.01 13.88
C GLU A 286 18.95 -3.63 14.21
N ALA A 287 18.68 -2.62 13.37
CA ALA A 287 19.10 -1.24 13.60
C ALA A 287 18.58 -0.62 14.91
N PHE A 288 17.52 -1.20 15.50
CA PHE A 288 16.87 -0.74 16.72
C PHE A 288 16.94 -1.76 17.86
N GLY A 289 17.81 -2.79 17.76
CA GLY A 289 17.97 -3.80 18.80
C GLY A 289 16.77 -4.75 18.96
N LEU A 290 15.92 -4.86 17.95
CA LEU A 290 14.69 -5.67 17.95
C LEU A 290 14.80 -6.95 17.10
N GLY A 291 16.01 -7.40 16.75
CA GLY A 291 16.24 -8.60 15.94
C GLY A 291 15.61 -9.87 16.53
N ALA A 292 15.79 -10.11 17.83
CA ALA A 292 15.19 -11.27 18.51
C ALA A 292 13.66 -11.25 18.46
N PHE A 293 13.06 -10.08 18.72
CA PHE A 293 11.62 -9.86 18.63
C PHE A 293 11.10 -10.12 17.20
N TYR A 294 11.83 -9.69 16.18
CA TYR A 294 11.47 -9.94 14.78
C TYR A 294 11.42 -11.43 14.45
N GLU A 295 12.44 -12.19 14.86
CA GLU A 295 12.50 -13.64 14.61
C GLU A 295 11.39 -14.40 15.33
N GLU A 296 11.11 -14.06 16.59
CA GLU A 296 10.03 -14.66 17.37
C GLU A 296 8.67 -14.38 16.75
N THR A 297 8.37 -13.11 16.46
CA THR A 297 7.08 -12.69 15.90
C THR A 297 6.86 -13.30 14.50
N THR A 298 7.88 -13.30 13.64
CA THR A 298 7.75 -13.86 12.29
C THR A 298 7.49 -15.37 12.35
N ARG A 299 8.16 -16.09 13.25
CA ARG A 299 7.92 -17.53 13.46
C ARG A 299 6.49 -17.81 13.93
N GLU A 300 5.97 -17.00 14.85
CA GLU A 300 4.58 -17.13 15.31
C GLU A 300 3.58 -16.91 14.17
N LEU A 301 3.78 -15.86 13.36
CA LEU A 301 2.92 -15.57 12.21
C LEU A 301 2.99 -16.68 11.15
N ASP A 302 4.17 -17.24 10.90
CA ASP A 302 4.34 -18.36 9.97
C ASP A 302 3.70 -19.65 10.49
N ALA A 303 3.78 -19.92 11.80
CA ALA A 303 3.08 -21.04 12.43
C ALA A 303 1.56 -20.91 12.29
N ARG A 304 1.01 -19.70 12.53
CA ARG A 304 -0.43 -19.41 12.32
C ARG A 304 -0.85 -19.60 10.86
N ARG A 305 -0.03 -19.16 9.91
CA ARG A 305 -0.28 -19.38 8.47
C ARG A 305 -0.34 -20.87 8.14
N ALA A 306 0.60 -21.66 8.68
CA ALA A 306 0.66 -23.10 8.45
C ALA A 306 -0.57 -23.81 9.04
N GLU A 307 -0.97 -23.45 10.26
CA GLU A 307 -2.17 -24.01 10.91
C GLU A 307 -3.44 -23.71 10.13
N LEU A 308 -3.64 -22.45 9.70
CA LEU A 308 -4.81 -22.06 8.91
C LEU A 308 -4.85 -22.74 7.54
N SER A 309 -3.69 -22.89 6.89
CA SER A 309 -3.60 -23.61 5.61
C SER A 309 -3.94 -25.09 5.75
N ALA A 310 -3.70 -25.70 6.92
CA ALA A 310 -4.07 -27.09 7.21
C ALA A 310 -5.56 -27.28 7.53
N ARG A 311 -6.25 -26.22 8.02
CA ARG A 311 -7.69 -26.25 8.34
C ARG A 311 -8.57 -26.08 7.12
N ILE A 312 -8.08 -25.45 6.06
CA ILE A 312 -8.71 -25.44 4.75
C ILE A 312 -8.31 -26.75 4.10
N PRO A 313 -9.22 -27.74 3.92
CA PRO A 313 -8.90 -28.85 3.04
C PRO A 313 -8.47 -28.23 1.72
N GLU A 314 -7.29 -28.58 1.21
CA GLU A 314 -7.00 -28.30 -0.19
C GLU A 314 -8.18 -28.89 -0.98
N GLU A 315 -9.13 -28.06 -1.41
CA GLU A 315 -9.83 -28.27 -2.65
C GLU A 315 -8.74 -28.14 -3.74
N ALA A 316 -7.83 -29.10 -3.78
CA ALA A 316 -7.25 -29.56 -5.01
C ALA A 316 -8.45 -30.05 -5.81
N GLY A 317 -9.13 -29.10 -6.46
CA GLY A 317 -10.27 -29.42 -7.31
C GLY A 317 -9.79 -30.51 -8.24
N GLU A 318 -10.41 -31.68 -8.13
CA GLU A 318 -10.11 -32.79 -9.02
C GLU A 318 -10.18 -32.28 -10.46
N PRO A 319 -9.34 -32.77 -11.38
CA PRO A 319 -9.36 -32.32 -12.75
C PRO A 319 -10.77 -32.50 -13.33
N THR A 320 -11.53 -31.41 -13.45
CA THR A 320 -12.87 -31.44 -14.04
C THR A 320 -12.75 -31.06 -15.50
N GLU A 321 -13.19 -31.96 -16.39
CA GLU A 321 -13.31 -31.69 -17.81
C GLU A 321 -14.59 -30.88 -18.05
N ASP A 322 -14.48 -29.73 -18.72
CA ASP A 322 -15.65 -28.96 -19.10
C ASP A 322 -16.29 -29.47 -20.41
N THR A 323 -17.48 -28.97 -20.74
CA THR A 323 -18.22 -29.34 -21.96
C THR A 323 -17.49 -29.00 -23.27
N SER A 324 -16.32 -28.34 -23.20
CA SER A 324 -15.46 -28.01 -24.34
C SER A 324 -14.18 -28.85 -24.41
N GLY A 325 -14.05 -29.88 -23.56
CA GLY A 325 -12.90 -30.77 -23.53
C GLY A 325 -11.64 -30.13 -22.93
N VAL A 326 -11.77 -29.09 -22.10
CA VAL A 326 -10.63 -28.46 -21.40
C VAL A 326 -10.60 -28.94 -19.95
N ILE A 327 -9.48 -29.54 -19.54
CA ILE A 327 -9.26 -29.96 -18.15
C ILE A 327 -8.89 -28.73 -17.31
N LYS A 328 -9.68 -28.47 -16.27
CA LYS A 328 -9.55 -27.28 -15.42
C LYS A 328 -9.25 -27.65 -13.98
N MET A 329 -8.35 -26.89 -13.36
CA MET A 329 -8.07 -26.94 -11.92
C MET A 329 -7.80 -25.54 -11.36
N ALA A 330 -8.15 -25.29 -10.11
CA ALA A 330 -7.83 -24.03 -9.43
C ALA A 330 -6.37 -24.02 -8.95
N VAL A 331 -5.45 -23.53 -9.78
CA VAL A 331 -4.00 -23.57 -9.49
C VAL A 331 -3.34 -22.21 -9.67
N LYS A 332 -2.53 -21.78 -8.70
CA LYS A 332 -1.66 -20.60 -8.80
C LYS A 332 -0.20 -21.03 -8.77
N PHE A 333 0.62 -20.43 -9.63
CA PHE A 333 2.08 -20.59 -9.54
C PHE A 333 2.62 -19.61 -8.49
N ASP A 334 3.09 -20.14 -7.37
CA ASP A 334 3.86 -19.38 -6.37
C ASP A 334 5.35 -19.66 -6.56
N ARG A 335 6.11 -18.63 -6.94
CA ARG A 335 7.56 -18.73 -7.16
C ARG A 335 8.33 -19.27 -5.94
N ARG A 336 7.86 -19.03 -4.72
CA ARG A 336 8.51 -19.44 -3.48
C ARG A 336 8.49 -20.95 -3.26
N ALA A 337 7.52 -21.63 -3.88
CA ALA A 337 7.37 -23.09 -3.77
C ALA A 337 8.33 -23.88 -4.68
N TYR A 338 9.13 -23.22 -5.53
CA TYR A 338 10.00 -23.87 -6.52
C TYR A 338 11.45 -23.39 -6.43
N SER A 339 12.39 -24.29 -6.70
CA SER A 339 13.83 -23.96 -6.81
C SER A 339 14.09 -22.84 -7.83
N PRO A 340 15.09 -21.97 -7.63
CA PRO A 340 15.45 -20.92 -8.57
C PRO A 340 15.63 -21.40 -10.02
N GLN A 341 16.03 -22.66 -10.22
CA GLN A 341 16.43 -23.20 -11.52
C GLN A 341 15.34 -24.05 -12.21
N ILE A 342 14.26 -24.40 -11.51
CA ILE A 342 13.22 -25.32 -12.01
C ILE A 342 11.89 -24.58 -12.06
N THR A 343 11.13 -24.77 -13.15
CA THR A 343 9.77 -24.25 -13.26
C THR A 343 8.84 -25.31 -13.86
N PRO A 344 7.54 -25.29 -13.54
CA PRO A 344 6.56 -26.21 -14.11
C PRO A 344 6.59 -26.29 -15.64
N LYS A 345 6.72 -25.16 -16.35
CA LYS A 345 6.86 -25.17 -17.83
C LYS A 345 8.08 -25.97 -18.30
N MET A 346 9.18 -25.93 -17.56
CA MET A 346 10.38 -26.71 -17.90
C MET A 346 10.17 -28.20 -17.65
N CYS A 347 9.54 -28.57 -16.53
CA CYS A 347 9.18 -29.96 -16.23
C CYS A 347 8.25 -30.52 -17.32
N LEU A 348 7.21 -29.77 -17.71
CA LEU A 348 6.28 -30.19 -18.75
C LEU A 348 6.96 -30.36 -20.12
N LEU A 349 7.84 -29.42 -20.48
CA LEU A 349 8.60 -29.50 -21.73
C LEU A 349 9.49 -30.74 -21.76
N GLU A 350 10.18 -31.02 -20.66
CA GLU A 350 11.10 -32.16 -20.58
C GLU A 350 10.34 -33.50 -20.60
N TRP A 351 9.20 -33.57 -19.90
CA TRP A 351 8.31 -34.71 -19.99
C TRP A 351 7.83 -34.96 -21.42
N CYS A 352 7.36 -33.93 -22.14
CA CYS A 352 6.93 -34.08 -23.53
C CYS A 352 8.06 -34.62 -24.43
N ARG A 353 9.31 -34.16 -24.22
CA ARG A 353 10.47 -34.70 -24.95
C ARG A 353 10.71 -36.17 -24.65
N ARG A 354 10.66 -36.57 -23.37
CA ARG A 354 10.88 -37.96 -22.96
C ARG A 354 9.83 -38.90 -23.55
N GLU A 355 8.57 -38.47 -23.57
CA GLU A 355 7.45 -39.22 -24.14
C GLU A 355 7.33 -39.06 -25.67
N LYS A 356 8.27 -38.34 -26.32
CA LYS A 356 8.28 -38.06 -27.77
C LYS A 356 7.00 -37.38 -28.28
N LEU A 357 6.37 -36.57 -27.44
CA LEU A 357 5.23 -35.74 -27.78
C LEU A 357 5.67 -34.43 -28.45
N ALA A 358 4.75 -33.80 -29.18
CA ALA A 358 4.93 -32.43 -29.66
C ALA A 358 5.16 -31.46 -28.48
N GLN A 359 5.86 -30.36 -28.73
CA GLN A 359 6.12 -29.37 -27.69
C GLN A 359 4.81 -28.73 -27.20
N PRO A 360 4.69 -28.44 -25.88
CA PRO A 360 3.51 -27.78 -25.34
C PRO A 360 3.25 -26.42 -26.00
N VAL A 361 2.03 -26.20 -26.50
CA VAL A 361 1.61 -24.94 -27.12
C VAL A 361 0.77 -24.15 -26.14
N TYR A 362 1.07 -22.87 -25.95
CA TYR A 362 0.37 -21.99 -25.01
C TYR A 362 -0.40 -20.90 -25.74
N GLU A 363 -1.68 -20.78 -25.43
CA GLU A 363 -2.54 -19.67 -25.84
C GLU A 363 -2.91 -18.86 -24.59
N THR A 364 -2.65 -17.56 -24.59
CA THR A 364 -2.91 -16.69 -23.43
C THR A 364 -3.86 -15.57 -23.81
N VAL A 365 -4.93 -15.41 -23.03
CA VAL A 365 -5.90 -14.32 -23.15
C VAL A 365 -5.68 -13.33 -22.01
N GLN A 366 -5.75 -12.03 -22.33
CA GLN A 366 -5.79 -10.96 -21.34
C GLN A 366 -7.23 -10.44 -21.20
N ARG A 367 -7.72 -10.38 -19.96
CA ARG A 367 -9.05 -9.85 -19.66
C ARG A 367 -9.02 -8.31 -19.65
N PRO A 368 -9.88 -7.63 -20.43
CA PRO A 368 -9.82 -6.16 -20.55
C PRO A 368 -10.07 -5.38 -19.24
N ILE A 369 -10.92 -5.90 -18.34
CA ILE A 369 -11.39 -5.15 -17.16
C ILE A 369 -10.29 -4.95 -16.10
N ASP A 370 -9.45 -5.96 -15.88
CA ASP A 370 -8.44 -5.98 -14.82
C ASP A 370 -7.04 -6.33 -15.35
N ARG A 371 -6.90 -6.47 -16.67
CA ARG A 371 -5.65 -6.77 -17.37
C ARG A 371 -4.98 -8.08 -16.91
N LEU A 372 -5.73 -8.98 -16.25
CA LEU A 372 -5.21 -10.28 -15.83
C LEU A 372 -5.15 -11.26 -17.02
N PHE A 373 -4.28 -12.26 -16.91
CA PHE A 373 -3.96 -13.24 -17.93
C PHE A 373 -4.44 -14.64 -17.53
N CYS A 374 -4.98 -15.38 -18.49
CA CYS A 374 -5.27 -16.80 -18.36
C CYS A 374 -4.63 -17.53 -19.55
N SER A 375 -3.96 -18.65 -19.31
CA SER A 375 -3.33 -19.44 -20.37
C SER A 375 -3.94 -20.84 -20.42
N VAL A 376 -4.12 -21.32 -21.63
CA VAL A 376 -4.41 -22.73 -21.94
C VAL A 376 -3.13 -23.33 -22.49
N VAL A 377 -2.77 -24.53 -22.03
CA VAL A 377 -1.69 -25.33 -22.63
C VAL A 377 -2.29 -26.53 -23.35
N THR A 378 -1.84 -26.79 -24.57
CA THR A 378 -2.23 -27.95 -25.38
C THR A 378 -1.06 -28.93 -25.43
N VAL A 379 -1.31 -30.18 -25.03
CA VAL A 379 -0.35 -31.29 -25.09
C VAL A 379 -1.07 -32.55 -25.53
N ALA A 380 -0.54 -33.23 -26.56
CA ALA A 380 -1.16 -34.42 -27.16
C ALA A 380 -2.66 -34.22 -27.47
N GLU A 381 -2.98 -33.09 -28.11
CA GLU A 381 -4.35 -32.65 -28.47
C GLU A 381 -5.29 -32.34 -27.29
N GLN A 382 -4.87 -32.60 -26.05
CA GLN A 382 -5.64 -32.27 -24.84
C GLN A 382 -5.27 -30.88 -24.30
N LYS A 383 -6.28 -30.12 -23.87
CA LYS A 383 -6.14 -28.76 -23.32
C LYS A 383 -6.25 -28.76 -21.80
N TYR A 384 -5.40 -27.94 -21.15
CA TYR A 384 -5.34 -27.76 -19.70
C TYR A 384 -5.31 -26.28 -19.34
N GLN A 385 -6.06 -25.88 -18.32
CA GLN A 385 -6.18 -24.48 -17.93
C GLN A 385 -6.37 -24.31 -16.42
N SER A 386 -5.72 -23.31 -15.83
CA SER A 386 -6.08 -22.88 -14.48
C SER A 386 -7.39 -22.07 -14.48
N THR A 387 -8.26 -22.29 -13.49
CA THR A 387 -9.42 -21.42 -13.27
C THR A 387 -9.05 -20.07 -12.66
N LEU A 388 -7.81 -19.92 -12.16
CA LEU A 388 -7.31 -18.71 -11.54
C LEU A 388 -6.59 -17.81 -12.57
N TRP A 389 -6.97 -16.53 -12.59
CA TRP A 389 -6.36 -15.50 -13.44
C TRP A 389 -5.07 -14.94 -12.79
N ASN A 390 -4.07 -14.61 -13.62
CA ASN A 390 -2.72 -14.27 -13.17
C ASN A 390 -2.28 -12.88 -13.64
N LYS A 391 -1.37 -12.22 -12.90
CA LYS A 391 -0.92 -10.84 -13.18
C LYS A 391 0.00 -10.69 -14.40
N SER A 392 0.56 -11.79 -14.90
CA SER A 392 1.38 -11.77 -16.11
C SER A 392 1.19 -13.02 -16.94
N LYS A 393 1.43 -12.90 -18.25
CA LYS A 393 1.46 -14.04 -19.17
C LYS A 393 2.35 -15.17 -18.66
N LYS A 394 3.55 -14.84 -18.16
CA LYS A 394 4.50 -15.84 -17.65
C LYS A 394 3.93 -16.66 -16.49
N LEU A 395 3.23 -16.01 -15.55
CA LEU A 395 2.60 -16.71 -14.42
C LEU A 395 1.42 -17.59 -14.88
N ALA A 396 0.62 -17.09 -15.83
CA ALA A 396 -0.52 -17.82 -16.38
C ALA A 396 -0.07 -19.11 -17.10
N GLU A 397 1.01 -19.05 -17.88
CA GLU A 397 1.57 -20.23 -18.55
C GLU A 397 2.13 -21.25 -17.56
N GLN A 398 2.76 -20.80 -16.46
CA GLN A 398 3.23 -21.72 -15.41
C GLN A 398 2.04 -22.41 -14.73
N ALA A 399 0.98 -21.68 -14.41
CA ALA A 399 -0.23 -22.25 -13.83
C ALA A 399 -0.88 -23.31 -14.75
N ALA A 400 -0.98 -23.03 -16.05
CA ALA A 400 -1.50 -23.99 -17.02
C ALA A 400 -0.62 -25.26 -17.12
N ALA A 401 0.70 -25.10 -17.08
CA ALA A 401 1.63 -26.22 -17.06
C ALA A 401 1.45 -27.11 -15.82
N ILE A 402 1.19 -26.52 -14.65
CA ILE A 402 0.90 -27.27 -13.44
C ILE A 402 -0.38 -28.11 -13.59
N VAL A 403 -1.46 -27.54 -14.14
CA VAL A 403 -2.71 -28.28 -14.36
C VAL A 403 -2.45 -29.52 -15.22
N CYS A 404 -1.68 -29.39 -16.30
CA CYS A 404 -1.29 -30.52 -17.13
C CYS A 404 -0.50 -31.58 -16.34
N LEU A 405 0.57 -31.17 -15.64
CA LEU A 405 1.42 -32.09 -14.88
C LEU A 405 0.63 -32.86 -13.81
N ARG A 406 -0.22 -32.16 -13.04
CA ARG A 406 -1.06 -32.79 -12.01
C ARG A 406 -2.08 -33.75 -12.58
N SER A 407 -2.69 -33.41 -13.72
CA SER A 407 -3.67 -34.28 -14.39
C SER A 407 -3.06 -35.61 -14.85
N HIS A 408 -1.73 -35.64 -15.08
CA HIS A 408 -0.97 -36.84 -15.42
C HIS A 408 -0.23 -37.47 -14.22
N GLY A 409 -0.41 -36.93 -13.01
CA GLY A 409 0.31 -37.41 -11.81
C GLY A 409 1.83 -37.21 -11.87
N LEU A 410 2.30 -36.19 -12.59
CA LEU A 410 3.72 -35.91 -12.83
C LEU A 410 4.26 -34.86 -11.84
N PRO A 411 5.55 -34.92 -11.47
CA PRO A 411 6.18 -33.92 -10.62
C PRO A 411 6.22 -32.55 -11.31
N GLU A 412 5.89 -31.51 -10.55
CA GLU A 412 5.87 -30.11 -11.02
C GLU A 412 7.17 -29.35 -10.70
N GLY A 413 8.13 -30.01 -10.02
CA GLY A 413 9.40 -29.45 -9.60
C GLY A 413 9.29 -28.62 -8.33
N ARG A 414 8.28 -28.90 -7.51
CA ARG A 414 8.04 -28.23 -6.22
C ARG A 414 9.16 -28.61 -5.24
N LEU A 415 9.52 -27.70 -4.33
CA LEU A 415 10.52 -27.97 -3.29
C LEU A 415 10.08 -29.19 -2.44
N GLY A 416 10.91 -30.24 -2.43
CA GLY A 416 10.62 -31.50 -1.74
C GLY A 416 10.23 -32.66 -2.66
N GLU A 417 9.94 -32.41 -3.95
CA GLU A 417 9.77 -33.48 -4.95
C GLU A 417 11.13 -34.01 -5.44
N GLU A 418 11.23 -35.32 -5.70
CA GLU A 418 12.40 -35.88 -6.37
C GLU A 418 12.57 -35.22 -7.75
N SER A 419 13.69 -34.51 -7.94
CA SER A 419 13.92 -33.74 -9.14
C SER A 419 14.01 -34.65 -10.38
N PRO A 420 13.28 -34.38 -11.47
CA PRO A 420 13.57 -35.03 -12.73
C PRO A 420 15.01 -34.67 -13.13
N SER A 421 15.80 -35.68 -13.49
CA SER A 421 17.22 -35.55 -13.83
C SER A 421 17.45 -34.64 -15.04
N LEU A 422 17.53 -33.33 -14.81
CA LEU A 422 17.82 -32.30 -15.82
C LEU A 422 19.35 -32.30 -16.10
N HIS A 423 19.85 -33.33 -16.76
CA HIS A 423 21.25 -33.38 -17.17
C HIS A 423 21.54 -32.33 -18.26
N LYS A 424 22.34 -31.30 -17.94
CA LYS A 424 22.96 -30.41 -18.92
C LYS A 424 23.86 -31.23 -19.85
N ARG A 425 23.49 -31.39 -21.12
CA ARG A 425 24.45 -31.84 -22.15
C ARG A 425 25.46 -30.73 -22.42
N LYS A 426 26.73 -31.05 -22.18
CA LYS A 426 27.92 -30.32 -22.65
C LYS A 426 27.86 -30.29 -24.19
N ARG A 427 27.98 -29.11 -24.81
CA ARG A 427 28.15 -29.01 -26.27
C ARG A 427 29.42 -29.78 -26.65
N GLU A 428 29.27 -30.83 -27.44
CA GLU A 428 30.38 -31.47 -28.14
C GLU A 428 30.88 -30.48 -29.20
N ALA A 429 32.12 -30.03 -29.03
CA ALA A 429 32.81 -29.22 -30.03
C ALA A 429 33.35 -30.18 -31.10
N LEU A 430 32.99 -29.87 -32.34
CA LEU A 430 33.54 -30.51 -33.53
C LEU A 430 35.06 -30.32 -33.58
N ASP A 431 35.70 -31.43 -33.92
CA ASP A 431 37.10 -31.69 -34.18
C ASP A 431 37.75 -30.66 -35.15
N GLN A 432 38.81 -30.00 -34.68
CA GLN A 432 39.89 -29.51 -35.53
C GLN A 432 41.23 -29.74 -34.81
N GLY A 433 42.08 -30.51 -35.46
CA GLY A 433 43.40 -30.97 -34.99
C GLY A 433 44.49 -29.88 -34.91
N PRO A 434 45.75 -30.30 -34.68
CA PRO A 434 46.55 -29.79 -33.57
C PRO A 434 47.58 -28.72 -33.97
N GLY A 435 47.77 -27.73 -33.10
CA GLY A 435 48.82 -26.71 -33.25
C GLY A 435 49.44 -26.31 -31.93
N GLY A 436 50.60 -26.90 -31.62
CA GLY A 436 51.77 -26.40 -30.86
C GLY A 436 51.62 -25.58 -29.57
N PRO A 437 52.42 -25.87 -28.52
CA PRO A 437 52.31 -25.20 -27.22
C PRO A 437 52.99 -23.83 -27.24
N ARG A 438 52.34 -22.80 -26.66
CA ARG A 438 53.02 -21.57 -26.25
C ARG A 438 52.81 -21.31 -24.77
N THR A 439 53.93 -21.47 -24.08
CA THR A 439 54.38 -21.00 -22.75
C THR A 439 53.60 -19.84 -22.14
N GLN A 440 53.25 -20.02 -20.85
CA GLN A 440 52.90 -18.99 -19.89
C GLN A 440 54.15 -18.21 -19.45
N GLU A 441 54.06 -16.88 -19.38
CA GLU A 441 54.77 -16.07 -18.38
C GLU A 441 53.86 -14.91 -17.91
N PRO A 442 53.91 -14.53 -16.62
CA PRO A 442 52.99 -13.57 -16.01
C PRO A 442 53.57 -12.15 -15.94
N ALA A 443 52.73 -11.12 -15.96
CA ALA A 443 53.14 -9.76 -15.60
C ALA A 443 52.02 -8.96 -14.91
N SER A 444 52.46 -8.17 -13.95
CA SER A 444 51.79 -7.56 -12.79
C SER A 444 50.99 -6.27 -13.10
N PRO A 445 50.27 -5.68 -12.12
CA PRO A 445 49.19 -4.72 -12.34
C PRO A 445 49.64 -3.25 -12.29
N GLY A 446 48.97 -2.38 -13.06
CA GLY A 446 49.10 -0.93 -12.94
C GLY A 446 48.33 -0.11 -13.97
N GLU A 447 47.63 0.91 -13.45
CA GLU A 447 47.19 2.16 -14.10
C GLU A 447 45.85 2.25 -14.85
N LEU A 448 44.85 2.66 -14.07
CA LEU A 448 43.91 3.76 -14.32
C LEU A 448 44.06 4.52 -15.66
N CYS A 449 42.99 4.53 -16.47
CA CYS A 449 42.75 5.65 -17.38
C CYS A 449 41.24 5.97 -17.49
N LYS A 450 40.92 7.18 -17.03
CA LYS A 450 39.63 7.87 -17.15
C LYS A 450 39.29 8.10 -18.62
N LYS A 451 38.01 8.02 -19.00
CA LYS A 451 37.49 8.72 -20.19
C LYS A 451 36.23 9.53 -19.86
N PRO A 452 36.01 10.68 -20.53
CA PRO A 452 35.23 11.79 -20.02
C PRO A 452 33.79 11.83 -20.56
N PHE A 453 32.92 12.47 -19.78
CA PHE A 453 31.59 12.94 -20.15
C PHE A 453 31.70 14.08 -21.18
N MET A 454 30.92 14.02 -22.26
CA MET A 454 30.66 15.17 -23.14
C MET A 454 29.30 15.78 -22.79
N ALA A 455 29.32 17.08 -22.48
CA ALA A 455 28.16 17.95 -22.38
C ALA A 455 27.79 18.51 -23.77
N LEU A 456 26.51 18.72 -24.01
CA LEU A 456 25.98 19.55 -25.10
C LEU A 456 25.01 20.55 -24.47
N GLU A 457 25.38 21.83 -24.52
CA GLU A 457 24.56 22.98 -24.15
C GLU A 457 23.81 23.56 -25.37
N SER A 458 22.62 24.08 -25.07
CA SER A 458 21.91 25.26 -25.60
C SER A 458 21.71 25.45 -27.11
N GLY A 459 20.43 25.53 -27.50
CA GLY A 459 19.93 26.20 -28.70
C GLY A 459 18.45 26.60 -28.48
N GLU A 460 18.12 27.83 -28.89
CA GLU A 460 16.98 28.67 -28.50
C GLU A 460 15.59 28.32 -29.09
N GLU A 461 14.57 28.80 -28.36
CA GLU A 461 13.22 29.30 -28.72
C GLU A 461 12.31 28.68 -29.82
N SER A 462 11.19 28.10 -29.35
CA SER A 462 9.76 28.41 -29.67
C SER A 462 9.16 28.11 -31.08
N PRO A 463 7.81 28.05 -31.26
CA PRO A 463 6.76 27.25 -30.59
C PRO A 463 5.91 26.46 -31.62
N LEU A 464 5.32 25.31 -31.27
CA LEU A 464 4.16 24.78 -32.03
C LEU A 464 3.20 23.95 -31.17
N GLU A 465 1.93 24.18 -31.48
CA GLU A 465 0.69 23.69 -30.90
C GLU A 465 0.46 22.18 -31.08
N GLY A 466 -0.41 21.61 -30.23
CA GLY A 466 -1.28 20.50 -30.63
C GLY A 466 -1.18 19.20 -29.83
N TRP A 467 -2.29 18.92 -29.14
CA TRP A 467 -2.79 17.63 -28.61
C TRP A 467 -2.46 17.24 -27.17
#